data_AF-A0A542BNW6-F1
#
_entry.id   AF-A0A542BNW6-F1
#
_cell.length_a   1.000
_cell.length_b   1.000
_cell.length_c   1.000
_cell.angle_alpha   90.00
_cell.angle_beta   90.00
_cell.angle_gamma   90.00
#
_symmetry.space_group_name_H-M   'P 1'
#
loop_
_entity.id
_entity.type
_entity.pdbx_description
1 polymer ?
#
loop_
_entity_poly.entity_id
_entity_poly.type
_entity_poly.pdbx_seq_one_letter_code
_entity_poly.pdbx_strand_id
1 'polypeptide(L)'
;MRNDIQFIQQPALDGQSFSTGDIVRLTTANLPHEYQLDVVILRRDDKLIYGSVVVAAPKTDIPVSRWEIARGDEVVFRQENIAKAVPGTR
;
A
#
# COMPACT_ATOMS: atom_id res chain seq x y z
N MET A 1 2.08 -1.75 14.22
CA MET A 1 0.99 -1.98 13.27
C MET A 1 0.05 -0.77 13.26
N ARG A 2 0.02 -0.03 12.15
CA ARG A 2 -0.77 1.19 11.94
C ARG A 2 -2.17 0.81 11.43
N ASN A 3 -3.18 0.89 12.28
CA ASN A 3 -4.58 0.63 11.91
C ASN A 3 -5.34 1.93 11.55
N ASP A 4 -4.70 3.07 11.76
CA ASP A 4 -5.18 4.41 11.43
C ASP A 4 -5.06 4.73 9.93
N ILE A 5 -4.23 3.99 9.19
CA ILE A 5 -4.03 4.19 7.76
C ILE A 5 -5.12 3.44 7.00
N GLN A 6 -5.87 4.18 6.19
CA GLN A 6 -6.82 3.62 5.25
C GLN A 6 -6.25 3.65 3.84
N PHE A 7 -6.85 2.88 2.94
CA PHE A 7 -6.42 2.80 1.55
C PHE A 7 -7.59 3.01 0.60
N ILE A 8 -7.31 3.69 -0.51
CA ILE A 8 -8.28 3.91 -1.58
C ILE A 8 -8.64 2.56 -2.21
N GLN A 9 -9.92 2.35 -2.47
CA GLN A 9 -10.37 1.21 -3.25
C GLN A 9 -9.95 1.40 -4.71
N GLN A 10 -9.26 0.41 -5.25
CA GLN A 10 -8.78 0.39 -6.62
C GLN A 10 -9.78 -0.37 -7.51
N PRO A 11 -9.84 -0.06 -8.81
CA PRO A 11 -10.66 -0.85 -9.74
C PRO A 11 -10.25 -2.32 -9.68
N ALA A 12 -11.24 -3.21 -9.76
CA ALA A 12 -11.04 -4.64 -9.57
C ALA A 12 -9.93 -5.18 -10.50
N LEU A 13 -9.01 -5.93 -9.90
CA LEU A 13 -7.97 -6.65 -10.62
C LEU A 13 -8.48 -8.04 -10.96
N ASP A 14 -9.23 -8.14 -12.06
CA ASP A 14 -9.70 -9.44 -12.55
C ASP A 14 -8.52 -10.39 -12.78
N GLY A 15 -8.56 -11.54 -12.09
CA GLY A 15 -7.60 -12.64 -12.26
C GLY A 15 -6.24 -12.48 -11.57
N GLN A 16 -5.96 -11.39 -10.85
CA GLN A 16 -4.66 -11.20 -10.19
C GLN A 16 -4.67 -11.76 -8.77
N SER A 17 -3.92 -12.83 -8.55
CA SER A 17 -3.65 -13.39 -7.21
C SER A 17 -2.34 -12.82 -6.68
N PHE A 18 -2.32 -12.42 -5.40
CA PHE A 18 -1.11 -11.99 -4.71
C PHE A 18 -0.77 -12.97 -3.58
N SER A 19 0.51 -13.22 -3.37
CA SER A 19 1.04 -14.15 -2.39
C SER A 19 1.95 -13.44 -1.39
N THR A 20 2.25 -14.11 -0.27
CA THR A 20 3.28 -13.64 0.65
C THR A 20 4.61 -13.47 -0.08
N GLY A 21 5.29 -12.34 0.15
CA GLY A 21 6.51 -11.93 -0.53
C GLY A 21 6.28 -11.03 -1.74
N ASP A 22 5.05 -10.95 -2.28
CA ASP A 22 4.75 -10.05 -3.38
C ASP A 22 4.78 -8.59 -2.91
N ILE A 23 5.25 -7.71 -3.79
CA ILE A 23 5.19 -6.26 -3.59
C ILE A 23 3.97 -5.72 -4.33
N VAL A 24 3.10 -5.05 -3.59
CA VAL A 24 1.86 -4.47 -4.09
C VAL A 24 1.86 -2.97 -3.88
N ARG A 25 1.16 -2.26 -4.76
CA ARG A 25 1.04 -0.81 -4.70
C ARG A 25 -0.28 -0.42 -4.06
N LEU A 26 -0.24 0.48 -3.09
CA LEU A 26 -1.39 1.01 -2.38
C LEU A 26 -1.40 2.53 -2.45
N THR A 27 -2.58 3.13 -2.43
CA THR A 27 -2.73 4.58 -2.25
C THR A 27 -3.43 4.82 -0.93
N THR A 28 -2.85 5.62 -0.05
CA THR A 28 -3.45 5.91 1.26
C THR A 28 -4.69 6.77 1.09
N ALA A 29 -5.68 6.53 1.93
CA ALA A 29 -6.85 7.38 2.10
C ALA A 29 -6.83 7.97 3.52
N ASN A 30 -7.48 9.12 3.68
CA ASN A 30 -7.75 9.73 4.99
C ASN A 30 -6.48 10.11 5.79
N LEU A 31 -5.38 10.41 5.10
CA LEU A 31 -4.22 11.07 5.67
C LEU A 31 -4.18 12.54 5.26
N PRO A 32 -3.51 13.42 6.02
CA PRO A 32 -3.35 14.83 5.63
C PRO A 32 -2.67 14.97 4.26
N HIS A 33 -1.76 14.06 3.94
CA HIS A 33 -1.13 13.94 2.62
C HIS A 33 -1.39 12.56 2.04
N GLU A 34 -1.67 12.51 0.74
CA GLU A 34 -1.84 11.25 0.02
C GLU A 34 -0.48 10.65 -0.34
N TYR A 35 -0.30 9.38 -0.01
CA TYR A 35 0.90 8.60 -0.32
C TYR A 35 0.60 7.47 -1.28
N GLN A 36 1.53 7.23 -2.18
CA GLN A 36 1.67 5.98 -2.89
C GLN A 36 2.70 5.12 -2.17
N LEU A 37 2.30 3.92 -1.77
CA LEU A 37 3.14 2.98 -1.04
C LEU A 37 3.39 1.74 -1.88
N ASP A 38 4.63 1.24 -1.87
CA ASP A 38 4.92 -0.14 -2.26
C ASP A 38 5.10 -0.96 -0.98
N VAL A 39 4.29 -2.00 -0.84
CA VAL A 39 4.15 -2.79 0.38
C VAL A 39 4.42 -4.25 0.06
N VAL A 40 5.32 -4.89 0.82
CA VAL A 40 5.54 -6.33 0.72
C VAL A 40 4.51 -7.06 1.57
N ILE A 41 3.85 -8.07 1.00
CA ILE A 41 2.89 -8.91 1.73
C ILE A 41 3.66 -9.81 2.69
N LEU A 42 3.40 -9.68 3.98
CA LEU A 42 3.99 -10.51 5.02
C LEU A 42 3.14 -11.74 5.33
N ARG A 43 1.81 -11.54 5.43
CA ARG A 43 0.85 -12.62 5.68
C ARG A 43 -0.55 -12.21 5.24
N ARG A 44 -1.41 -13.20 5.07
CA ARG A 44 -2.84 -13.03 4.78
C ARG A 44 -3.65 -13.76 5.84
N ASP A 45 -4.74 -13.14 6.26
CA ASP A 45 -5.71 -13.70 7.18
C ASP A 45 -7.12 -13.43 6.62
N ASP A 46 -7.70 -14.45 5.97
CA ASP A 46 -8.96 -14.36 5.23
C ASP A 46 -8.95 -13.18 4.23
N LYS A 47 -9.75 -12.12 4.49
CA LYS A 47 -9.84 -10.91 3.66
C LYS A 47 -8.78 -9.85 3.98
N LEU A 48 -8.07 -9.98 5.09
CA LEU A 48 -7.08 -9.00 5.53
C LEU A 48 -5.68 -9.41 5.08
N ILE A 49 -4.95 -8.44 4.55
CA ILE A 49 -3.57 -8.58 4.09
C ILE A 49 -2.71 -7.70 4.97
N TYR A 50 -1.68 -8.29 5.55
CA TYR A 50 -0.70 -7.61 6.39
C TYR A 50 0.57 -7.45 5.58
N GLY A 51 1.09 -6.23 5.53
CA GLY A 51 2.31 -5.96 4.80
C GLY A 51 3.18 -4.92 5.49
N SER A 52 4.42 -4.81 5.02
CA SER A 52 5.36 -3.78 5.46
C SER A 52 5.69 -2.83 4.33
N VAL A 53 5.69 -1.54 4.62
CA VAL A 53 6.01 -0.49 3.64
C VAL A 53 7.48 -0.58 3.25
N VAL A 54 7.75 -0.86 1.98
CA VAL A 54 9.10 -0.91 1.41
C VAL A 54 9.47 0.45 0.82
N VAL A 55 8.50 1.12 0.19
CA VAL A 55 8.65 2.46 -0.39
C VAL A 55 7.44 3.30 0.00
N ALA A 56 7.68 4.54 0.42
CA ALA A 56 6.65 5.55 0.62
C ALA A 56 6.97 6.77 -0.25
N ALA A 57 5.99 7.23 -1.02
CA ALA A 57 6.12 8.40 -1.89
C ALA A 57 4.89 9.30 -1.71
N PRO A 58 5.02 10.49 -1.10
CA PRO A 58 3.93 11.45 -1.05
C PRO A 58 3.62 11.94 -2.47
N LYS A 59 2.34 12.18 -2.77
CA LYS A 59 1.93 12.75 -4.07
C LYS A 59 2.21 14.26 -4.18
N THR A 60 2.42 14.91 -3.05
CA THR A 60 2.80 16.32 -2.95
C THR A 60 4.23 16.45 -2.46
N ASP A 61 4.92 17.52 -2.86
CA ASP A 61 6.27 17.80 -2.36
C ASP A 61 6.19 18.28 -0.90
N ILE A 62 6.57 17.41 0.02
CA ILE A 62 6.61 17.68 1.47
C ILE A 62 7.92 17.20 2.07
N PRO A 63 8.49 17.95 3.02
CA PRO A 63 9.74 17.57 3.67
C PRO A 63 9.57 16.26 4.45
N VAL A 64 10.60 15.42 4.44
CA VAL A 64 10.60 14.09 5.10
C VAL A 64 10.22 14.16 6.58
N SER A 65 10.55 15.24 7.27
CA SER A 65 10.19 15.45 8.67
C SER A 65 8.68 15.59 8.94
N ARG A 66 7.88 15.80 7.89
CA ARG A 66 6.42 15.89 7.95
C ARG A 66 5.73 14.63 7.43
N TRP A 67 6.48 13.59 7.08
CA TRP A 67 5.87 12.39 6.54
C TRP A 67 5.13 11.62 7.63
N GLU A 68 3.86 11.28 7.36
CA GLU A 68 3.02 10.51 8.28
C GLU A 68 3.34 9.01 8.23
N ILE A 69 3.96 8.54 7.14
CA ILE A 69 4.31 7.14 6.90
C ILE A 69 5.81 6.99 6.70
N ALA A 70 6.38 5.99 7.35
CA ALA A 70 7.78 5.61 7.20
C ALA A 70 7.94 4.26 6.51
N ARG A 71 9.11 4.06 5.90
CA ARG A 71 9.56 2.74 5.46
C ARG A 71 9.67 1.82 6.69
N GLY A 72 9.17 0.59 6.55
CA GLY A 72 9.11 -0.41 7.61
C GLY A 72 7.77 -0.42 8.37
N ASP A 73 6.93 0.60 8.22
CA ASP A 73 5.62 0.62 8.87
C ASP A 73 4.77 -0.58 8.42
N GLU A 74 4.22 -1.30 9.40
CA GLU A 74 3.29 -2.40 9.15
C GLU A 74 1.88 -1.85 8.97
N VAL A 75 1.25 -2.23 7.86
CA VAL A 75 -0.08 -1.79 7.45
C VAL A 75 -1.01 -2.97 7.17
N VAL A 76 -2.31 -2.73 7.29
CA VAL A 76 -3.36 -3.68 6.92
C VAL A 76 -4.19 -3.12 5.79
N PHE A 77 -4.42 -3.95 4.79
CA PHE A 77 -5.22 -3.61 3.63
C PHE A 77 -5.95 -4.85 3.14
N ARG A 78 -6.79 -4.65 2.13
CA ARG A 78 -7.53 -5.73 1.48
C ARG A 78 -7.18 -5.81 0.00
N GLN A 79 -7.59 -6.88 -0.66
CA GLN A 79 -7.30 -7.07 -2.07
C GLN A 79 -7.88 -5.94 -2.93
N GLU A 80 -9.06 -5.41 -2.57
CA GLU A 80 -9.68 -4.28 -3.26
C GLU A 80 -8.90 -2.96 -3.14
N ASN A 81 -7.89 -2.88 -2.27
CA ASN A 81 -7.03 -1.70 -2.14
C ASN A 81 -5.78 -1.74 -3.03
N ILE A 82 -5.47 -2.91 -3.60
CA ILE A 82 -4.27 -3.13 -4.39
C ILE A 82 -4.44 -2.48 -5.76
N ALA A 83 -3.57 -1.55 -6.10
CA ALA A 83 -3.55 -0.92 -7.41
C ALA A 83 -3.08 -1.93 -8.46
N LYS A 84 -3.60 -1.81 -9.68
CA LYS A 84 -3.13 -2.59 -10.81
C LYS A 84 -1.62 -2.39 -10.91
N ALA A 85 -0.87 -3.49 -10.87
CA ALA A 85 0.53 -3.44 -11.25
C ALA A 85 0.54 -2.92 -12.69
N VAL A 86 0.92 -1.66 -12.88
CA VAL A 86 1.24 -1.16 -14.22
C VAL A 86 2.53 -1.89 -14.55
N PRO A 87 2.53 -2.88 -15.46
CA PRO A 87 3.79 -3.48 -15.85
C PRO A 87 4.58 -2.33 -16.46
N GLY A 88 5.65 -1.93 -15.79
CA GLY A 88 6.61 -1.00 -16.36
C GLY A 88 7.03 -1.61 -17.69
N THR A 89 6.71 -0.92 -18.78
CA THR A 89 7.27 -1.20 -20.10
C THR A 89 8.78 -1.26 -19.90
N ARG A 90 9.32 -2.48 -19.98
CA ARG A 90 10.76 -2.70 -20.06
C ARG A 90 11.30 -2.05 -21.33
#